data_AF-A0A0C2G677-F1
#
_entry.id   AF-A0A0C2G677-F1
#
_cell.length_a   1.000
_cell.length_b   1.000
_cell.length_c   1.000
_cell.angle_alpha   90.00
_cell.angle_beta   90.00
_cell.angle_gamma   90.00
#
_symmetry.space_group_name_H-M   'P 1'
#
loop_
_entity.id
_entity.type
_entity.pdbx_description
1 polymer ?
#
loop_
_entity_poly.entity_id
_entity_poly.type
_entity_poly.pdbx_seq_one_letter_code
_entity_poly.pdbx_strand_id
1 'polypeptide(L)'
;LIYRIQAQLQFWIRDKSKARIKCVNLTCPVRIHENDINAVLDEQEDGLNLFMPLDHRQWLQYYHNKDVIYYALGGNDMVKQCPLCKARSIHHRLGPPKVVPSITCSSPCTRKKKAAAMLHVQICDVGLVFVGNAATPSKASLISQIGIPLFVFFAFPTFIAQRVYDNATSKTDYLTHGEWALVIFKLIEDSYDLFLPLASRLGLGPYKQMLKDGKEAKRKRKQLLKEQAEMESSERAEIVEVSSRTRESTPVESGTGGT
;
A
#
# COMPACT_ATOMS: atom_id res chain seq x y z
N LEU A 1 -7.47 4.25 29.86
CA LEU A 1 -7.49 5.11 28.66
C LEU A 1 -7.80 4.30 27.39
N ILE A 2 -7.08 3.21 27.14
CA ILE A 2 -7.21 2.36 25.94
C ILE A 2 -8.65 1.89 25.67
N TYR A 3 -9.36 1.35 26.67
CA TYR A 3 -10.76 0.93 26.51
C TYR A 3 -11.70 2.05 26.04
N ARG A 4 -11.45 3.31 26.44
CA ARG A 4 -12.25 4.45 25.97
C ARG A 4 -11.97 4.75 24.49
N ILE A 5 -10.72 4.62 24.06
CA ILE A 5 -10.33 4.78 22.65
C ILE A 5 -10.98 3.69 21.81
N GLN A 6 -10.94 2.44 22.27
CA GLN A 6 -11.59 1.32 21.59
C GLN A 6 -13.10 1.51 21.45
N ALA A 7 -13.81 1.84 22.54
CA ALA A 7 -15.26 2.07 22.49
C ALA A 7 -15.61 3.24 21.55
N GLN A 8 -14.79 4.29 21.54
CA GLN A 8 -14.95 5.43 20.65
C GLN A 8 -14.75 5.03 19.18
N LEU A 9 -13.67 4.30 18.86
CA LEU A 9 -13.42 3.80 17.50
C LEU A 9 -14.57 2.91 17.01
N GLN A 10 -15.03 1.98 17.85
CA GLN A 10 -16.18 1.13 17.54
C GLN A 10 -17.43 1.98 17.25
N PHE A 11 -17.75 2.96 18.10
CA PHE A 11 -18.92 3.82 17.90
C PHE A 11 -18.86 4.59 16.58
N TRP A 12 -17.71 5.18 16.24
CA TRP A 12 -17.59 5.97 15.00
C TRP A 12 -17.54 5.12 13.74
N ILE A 13 -16.83 3.99 13.77
CA ILE A 13 -16.67 3.10 12.62
C ILE A 13 -17.94 2.26 12.41
N ARG A 14 -18.43 1.59 13.46
CA ARG A 14 -19.58 0.68 13.35
C ARG A 14 -20.91 1.42 13.29
N ASP A 15 -21.17 2.28 14.26
CA ASP A 15 -22.52 2.81 14.46
C ASP A 15 -22.75 4.10 13.65
N LYS A 16 -21.70 4.90 13.43
CA LYS A 16 -21.79 6.14 12.65
C LYS A 16 -21.33 6.01 11.20
N SER A 17 -20.60 4.94 10.85
CA SER A 17 -20.05 4.72 9.50
C SER A 17 -19.36 5.98 8.94
N LYS A 18 -18.48 6.58 9.74
CA LYS A 18 -17.75 7.82 9.38
C LYS A 18 -16.26 7.57 9.27
N ALA A 19 -15.69 8.00 8.15
CA ALA A 19 -14.24 8.05 7.94
C ALA A 19 -13.53 9.04 8.87
N ARG A 20 -14.14 10.20 9.15
CA ARG A 20 -13.52 11.25 9.95
C ARG A 20 -13.91 11.13 11.42
N ILE A 21 -13.01 10.58 12.22
CA ILE A 21 -13.21 10.33 13.66
C ILE A 21 -12.79 11.57 14.46
N LYS A 22 -13.67 12.01 15.38
CA LYS A 22 -13.38 13.12 16.30
C LYS A 22 -12.59 12.61 17.51
N CYS A 23 -11.77 13.48 18.10
CA CYS A 23 -11.10 13.20 19.36
C CYS A 23 -12.11 12.73 20.44
N VAL A 24 -11.65 11.89 21.37
CA VAL A 24 -12.49 11.39 22.47
C VAL A 24 -12.93 12.50 23.43
N ASN A 25 -12.13 13.57 23.52
CA ASN A 25 -12.49 14.74 24.31
C ASN A 25 -13.45 15.62 23.52
N LEU A 26 -14.65 15.84 24.05
CA LEU A 26 -15.71 16.62 23.40
C LEU A 26 -15.32 18.09 23.17
N THR A 27 -14.40 18.62 23.97
CA THR A 27 -13.90 20.00 23.81
C THR A 27 -12.77 20.10 22.79
N CYS A 28 -12.21 18.98 22.34
CA CYS A 28 -11.11 18.96 21.40
C CYS A 28 -11.64 19.10 19.95
N PRO A 29 -11.29 20.18 19.23
CA PRO A 29 -11.71 20.36 17.84
C PRO A 29 -10.91 19.49 16.86
N VAL A 30 -9.82 18.87 17.33
CA VAL A 30 -8.88 18.12 16.51
C VAL A 30 -9.51 16.79 16.08
N ARG A 31 -9.30 16.45 14.81
CA ARG A 31 -9.64 15.14 14.25
C ARG A 31 -8.45 14.23 14.37
N ILE A 32 -8.70 12.96 14.68
CA ILE A 32 -7.64 11.95 14.75
C ILE A 32 -7.13 11.72 13.32
N HIS A 33 -5.82 11.71 13.13
CA HIS A 33 -5.24 11.48 11.82
C HIS A 33 -5.39 10.01 11.42
N GLU A 34 -5.51 9.73 10.12
CA GLU A 34 -5.72 8.37 9.63
C GLU A 34 -4.56 7.43 9.99
N ASN A 35 -3.32 7.94 9.94
CA ASN A 35 -2.14 7.21 10.40
C ASN A 35 -2.24 6.78 11.86
N ASP A 36 -2.81 7.59 12.75
CA ASP A 36 -2.96 7.25 14.17
C ASP A 36 -3.99 6.12 14.34
N ILE A 37 -5.06 6.14 13.54
CA ILE A 37 -6.07 5.08 13.52
C ILE A 37 -5.44 3.78 13.02
N ASN A 38 -4.65 3.85 11.94
CA ASN A 38 -3.95 2.70 11.36
C ASN A 38 -2.93 2.11 12.34
N ALA A 39 -2.19 2.94 13.08
CA ALA A 39 -1.25 2.46 14.09
C ALA A 39 -1.96 1.70 15.23
N VAL A 40 -3.15 2.15 15.65
CA VAL A 40 -3.93 1.46 16.71
C VAL A 40 -4.59 0.17 16.19
N LEU A 41 -4.85 0.09 14.88
CA LEU A 41 -5.48 -1.06 14.23
C LEU A 41 -4.47 -1.97 13.51
N ASP A 42 -3.17 -1.71 13.62
CA ASP A 42 -2.12 -2.45 12.92
C ASP A 42 -2.13 -3.91 13.37
N GLU A 43 -2.06 -4.86 12.43
CA GLU A 43 -2.03 -6.28 12.74
C GLU A 43 -0.68 -6.77 13.26
N GLN A 44 0.42 -6.03 12.98
CA GLN A 44 1.77 -6.42 13.39
C GLN A 44 2.06 -6.14 14.87
N GLU A 45 1.24 -5.31 15.51
CA GLU A 45 1.42 -4.92 16.90
C GLU A 45 0.75 -5.94 17.83
N ASP A 46 1.50 -6.94 18.28
CA ASP A 46 1.01 -8.01 19.15
C ASP A 46 0.64 -7.52 20.56
N GLY A 47 1.29 -6.47 21.05
CA GLY A 47 1.01 -5.89 22.38
C GLY A 47 -0.42 -5.35 22.52
N LEU A 48 -1.06 -4.99 21.40
CA LEU A 48 -2.44 -4.54 21.37
C LEU A 48 -3.45 -5.68 21.50
N ASN A 49 -3.07 -6.95 21.28
CA ASN A 49 -3.97 -8.10 21.40
C ASN A 49 -4.56 -8.26 22.81
N LEU A 50 -3.84 -7.79 23.84
CA LEU A 50 -4.33 -7.79 25.22
C LEU A 50 -5.56 -6.89 25.42
N PHE A 51 -5.66 -5.81 24.63
CA PHE A 51 -6.73 -4.82 24.74
C PHE A 51 -7.79 -4.99 23.66
N MET A 52 -7.37 -5.37 22.45
CA MET A 52 -8.23 -5.54 21.30
C MET A 52 -7.77 -6.77 20.48
N PRO A 53 -8.55 -7.86 20.47
CA PRO A 53 -8.19 -9.06 19.72
C PRO A 53 -7.95 -8.76 18.23
N LEU A 54 -7.01 -9.48 17.62
CA LEU A 54 -6.63 -9.32 16.22
C LEU A 54 -7.83 -9.30 15.27
N ASP A 55 -8.73 -10.29 15.39
CA ASP A 55 -9.94 -10.39 14.57
C ASP A 55 -10.80 -9.11 14.63
N HIS A 56 -10.86 -8.50 15.81
CA HIS A 56 -11.62 -7.29 16.02
C HIS A 56 -10.93 -6.06 15.41
N ARG A 57 -9.60 -5.99 15.47
CA ARG A 57 -8.79 -4.94 14.83
C ARG A 57 -8.92 -4.99 13.32
N GLN A 58 -8.74 -6.17 12.72
CA GLN A 58 -8.88 -6.39 11.28
C GLN A 58 -10.30 -6.03 10.80
N TRP A 59 -11.31 -6.41 11.58
CA TRP A 59 -12.69 -6.03 11.30
C TRP A 59 -12.86 -4.51 11.32
N LEU A 60 -12.39 -3.80 12.35
CA LEU A 60 -12.48 -2.34 12.42
C LEU A 60 -11.73 -1.66 11.27
N GLN A 61 -10.53 -2.15 10.94
CA GLN A 61 -9.70 -1.61 9.86
C GLN A 61 -10.39 -1.75 8.50
N TYR A 62 -10.99 -2.92 8.23
CA TYR A 62 -11.76 -3.15 7.01
C TYR A 62 -12.91 -2.15 6.85
N TYR A 63 -13.72 -1.94 7.91
CA TYR A 63 -14.83 -0.99 7.87
C TYR A 63 -14.36 0.46 7.77
N HIS A 64 -13.29 0.82 8.48
CA HIS A 64 -12.70 2.15 8.38
C HIS A 64 -12.23 2.45 6.94
N ASN A 65 -11.44 1.55 6.34
CA ASN A 65 -10.95 1.69 4.97
C ASN A 65 -12.10 1.79 3.96
N LYS A 66 -13.15 0.98 4.14
CA LYS A 66 -14.35 1.03 3.32
C LYS A 66 -15.04 2.40 3.40
N ASP A 67 -15.13 3.00 4.59
CA ASP A 67 -15.75 4.30 4.78
C ASP A 67 -14.86 5.45 4.30
N VAL A 68 -13.53 5.34 4.44
CA VAL A 68 -12.56 6.29 3.87
C VAL A 68 -12.70 6.34 2.34
N ILE A 69 -12.71 5.18 1.68
CA ILE A 69 -12.92 5.09 0.24
C ILE A 69 -14.29 5.68 -0.12
N TYR A 70 -15.34 5.30 0.62
CA TYR A 70 -16.69 5.81 0.36
C TYR A 70 -16.77 7.35 0.45
N TYR A 71 -16.10 7.91 1.45
CA TYR A 71 -16.01 9.35 1.64
C TYR A 71 -15.21 10.03 0.52
N ALA A 72 -14.07 9.45 0.13
CA ALA A 72 -13.23 9.97 -0.96
C ALA A 72 -13.97 10.00 -2.31
N LEU A 73 -14.91 9.06 -2.52
CA LEU A 73 -15.76 9.00 -3.70
C LEU A 73 -16.93 10.01 -3.70
N GLY A 74 -17.00 10.91 -2.71
CA GLY A 74 -18.03 11.94 -2.61
C GLY A 74 -19.27 11.52 -1.81
N GLY A 75 -19.20 10.41 -1.07
CA GLY A 75 -20.25 9.97 -0.15
C GLY A 75 -21.60 9.64 -0.83
N ASN A 76 -22.69 9.77 -0.07
CA ASN A 76 -24.04 9.41 -0.51
C ASN A 76 -24.54 10.20 -1.73
N ASP A 77 -24.00 11.41 -1.96
CA ASP A 77 -24.48 12.30 -3.02
C ASP A 77 -23.94 11.92 -4.41
N MET A 78 -22.79 11.23 -4.44
CA MET A 78 -22.09 10.84 -5.67
C MET A 78 -22.04 9.33 -5.87
N VAL A 79 -22.10 8.54 -4.79
CA VAL A 79 -22.04 7.09 -4.84
C VAL A 79 -23.45 6.49 -4.73
N LYS A 80 -24.01 6.05 -5.86
CA LYS A 80 -25.28 5.32 -5.87
C LYS A 80 -25.02 3.83 -5.80
N GLN A 81 -25.84 3.13 -5.01
CA GLN A 81 -25.81 1.67 -4.93
C GLN A 81 -26.87 1.11 -5.87
N CYS A 82 -26.47 0.17 -6.73
CA CYS A 82 -27.42 -0.54 -7.58
C CYS A 82 -28.36 -1.40 -6.71
N PRO A 83 -29.70 -1.26 -6.83
CA PRO A 83 -30.65 -2.01 -6.01
C PRO A 83 -30.62 -3.53 -6.31
N LEU A 84 -30.13 -3.94 -7.48
CA LEU A 84 -30.14 -5.34 -7.90
C LEU A 84 -28.90 -6.12 -7.44
N CYS A 85 -27.70 -5.55 -7.63
CA CYS A 85 -26.45 -6.25 -7.35
C CYS A 85 -25.67 -5.68 -6.15
N LYS A 86 -26.15 -4.60 -5.52
CA LYS A 86 -25.47 -3.90 -4.42
C LYS A 86 -24.09 -3.33 -4.79
N ALA A 87 -23.68 -3.35 -6.06
CA ALA A 87 -22.47 -2.68 -6.52
C ALA A 87 -22.61 -1.15 -6.37
N ARG A 88 -21.50 -0.48 -6.07
CA ARG A 88 -21.43 0.98 -5.93
C ARG A 88 -20.81 1.58 -7.19
N SER A 89 -21.47 2.58 -7.78
CA SER A 89 -20.95 3.34 -8.91
C SER A 89 -20.93 4.83 -8.61
N ILE A 90 -19.93 5.52 -9.16
CA ILE A 90 -19.77 6.97 -9.01
C ILE A 90 -20.57 7.62 -10.13
N HIS A 91 -21.51 8.50 -9.78
CA HIS A 91 -22.28 9.26 -10.74
C HIS A 91 -21.65 10.66 -10.87
N HIS A 92 -20.90 10.89 -11.94
CA HIS A 92 -20.40 12.23 -12.23
C HIS A 92 -21.57 13.15 -12.61
N ARG A 93 -21.80 14.21 -11.84
CA ARG A 93 -22.70 15.31 -12.21
C ARG A 93 -21.99 16.21 -13.22
N LEU A 94 -22.05 15.84 -14.50
CA LEU A 94 -21.65 16.72 -15.60
C LEU A 94 -22.85 17.61 -15.99
N GLY A 95 -22.97 18.78 -15.35
CA GLY A 95 -23.81 19.90 -15.82
C GLY A 95 -25.34 19.83 -15.56
N PRO A 96 -26.06 20.93 -15.86
CA PRO A 96 -27.52 21.04 -15.67
C PRO A 96 -28.29 20.05 -16.55
N PRO A 97 -29.54 19.69 -16.18
CA PRO A 97 -30.21 18.50 -16.69
C PRO A 97 -30.67 18.72 -18.13
N LYS A 98 -29.83 18.35 -19.10
CA LYS A 98 -30.36 17.80 -20.34
C LYS A 98 -30.79 16.38 -20.03
N VAL A 99 -32.02 16.02 -20.38
CA VAL A 99 -32.61 14.70 -20.15
C VAL A 99 -31.64 13.63 -20.68
N VAL A 100 -30.84 13.05 -19.79
CA VAL A 100 -29.97 11.91 -20.10
C VAL A 100 -30.77 10.66 -19.72
N PRO A 101 -30.88 9.67 -20.62
CA PRO A 101 -31.63 8.45 -20.36
C PRO A 101 -31.07 7.73 -19.14
N SER A 102 -31.99 7.14 -18.37
CA SER A 102 -31.75 6.23 -17.27
C SER A 102 -30.48 5.40 -17.52
N ILE A 103 -29.46 5.55 -16.67
CA ILE A 103 -28.26 4.72 -16.71
C ILE A 103 -28.70 3.30 -16.36
N THR A 104 -29.10 2.56 -17.37
CA THR A 104 -29.17 1.11 -17.34
C THR A 104 -27.76 0.60 -17.11
N CYS A 105 -27.55 -0.22 -16.08
CA CYS A 105 -26.34 -1.04 -15.95
C CYS A 105 -26.11 -1.75 -17.30
N SER A 106 -25.12 -1.30 -18.06
CA SER A 106 -24.80 -1.83 -19.38
C SER A 106 -24.16 -3.22 -19.32
N SER A 107 -23.75 -3.67 -18.13
CA SER A 107 -23.49 -5.08 -17.88
C SER A 107 -24.76 -5.74 -17.31
N PRO A 108 -25.27 -6.82 -17.95
CA PRO A 108 -26.34 -7.59 -17.35
C PRO A 108 -25.79 -8.15 -16.04
N CYS A 109 -26.42 -7.76 -14.92
CA CYS A 109 -26.24 -8.42 -13.63
C CYS A 109 -26.74 -9.86 -13.76
N THR A 110 -25.97 -10.70 -14.45
CA THR A 110 -26.28 -12.11 -14.61
C THR A 110 -26.12 -12.75 -13.25
N ARG A 111 -27.24 -13.23 -12.73
CA ARG A 111 -27.39 -13.99 -11.49
C ARG A 111 -26.59 -15.30 -11.59
N LYS A 112 -25.26 -15.26 -11.52
CA LYS A 112 -24.47 -16.47 -11.31
C LYS A 112 -24.44 -16.74 -9.80
N LYS A 113 -25.42 -17.54 -9.35
CA LYS A 113 -25.29 -18.28 -8.08
C LYS A 113 -24.06 -19.18 -8.22
N LYS A 114 -22.96 -18.84 -7.56
CA LYS A 114 -21.97 -19.80 -7.05
C LYS A 114 -21.07 -19.09 -6.04
N ALA A 115 -20.90 -19.76 -4.91
CA ALA A 115 -20.17 -19.31 -3.73
C ALA A 115 -18.69 -19.08 -4.02
N ALA A 116 -18.18 -17.92 -3.61
CA ALA A 116 -16.83 -17.64 -3.12
C ALA A 116 -16.74 -16.11 -2.98
N ALA A 117 -16.86 -15.61 -1.76
CA ALA A 117 -16.70 -14.19 -1.48
C ALA A 117 -15.20 -13.84 -1.52
N MET A 118 -14.74 -13.34 -2.66
CA MET A 118 -13.46 -12.67 -2.81
C MET A 118 -13.74 -11.33 -3.48
N LEU A 119 -13.52 -10.24 -2.74
CA LEU A 119 -13.82 -8.88 -3.15
C LEU A 119 -12.84 -8.43 -4.24
N HIS A 120 -13.08 -8.83 -5.49
CA HIS A 120 -12.41 -8.23 -6.64
C HIS A 120 -12.96 -6.81 -6.84
N VAL A 121 -12.17 -5.80 -6.48
CA VAL A 121 -12.32 -4.45 -7.04
C VAL A 121 -11.91 -4.57 -8.50
N GLN A 122 -12.87 -4.93 -9.35
CA GLN A 122 -12.70 -4.92 -10.79
C GLN A 122 -12.72 -3.44 -11.20
N ILE A 123 -11.54 -2.85 -11.36
CA ILE A 123 -11.39 -1.59 -12.08
C ILE A 123 -11.71 -1.93 -13.53
N CYS A 124 -12.97 -1.77 -13.91
CA CYS A 124 -13.39 -1.92 -15.31
C CYS A 124 -12.70 -0.84 -16.14
N ASP A 125 -11.99 -1.31 -17.17
CA ASP A 125 -11.54 -0.60 -18.36
C ASP A 125 -11.90 0.89 -18.40
N VAL A 126 -10.98 1.73 -17.93
CA VAL A 126 -10.87 3.09 -18.47
C VAL A 126 -10.28 2.93 -19.87
N GLY A 127 -11.14 2.54 -20.81
CA GLY A 127 -10.93 2.78 -22.23
C GLY A 127 -10.88 4.29 -22.41
N LEU A 128 -9.67 4.84 -22.41
CA LEU A 128 -9.40 6.22 -22.78
C LEU A 128 -9.68 6.35 -24.29
N VAL A 129 -10.95 6.51 -24.65
CA VAL A 129 -11.36 6.82 -26.02
C VAL A 129 -11.05 8.30 -26.25
N PHE A 130 -9.89 8.56 -26.87
CA PHE A 130 -9.63 9.85 -27.49
C PHE A 130 -10.54 10.00 -28.71
N VAL A 131 -11.59 10.81 -28.59
CA VAL A 131 -12.28 11.37 -29.75
C VAL A 131 -11.43 12.53 -30.26
N GLY A 132 -10.45 12.22 -31.11
CA GLY A 132 -9.72 13.21 -31.89
C GLY A 132 -10.50 13.55 -33.15
N ASN A 133 -11.08 14.75 -33.22
CA ASN A 133 -11.57 15.29 -34.48
C ASN A 133 -10.36 15.54 -35.41
N ALA A 134 -10.33 14.84 -36.54
CA ALA A 134 -9.31 14.98 -37.56
C ALA A 134 -9.50 16.30 -38.34
N ALA A 135 -8.56 17.23 -38.16
CA ALA A 135 -8.28 18.29 -39.12
C ALA A 135 -6.80 18.19 -39.50
N THR A 136 -6.54 18.19 -40.82
CA THR A 136 -5.23 17.93 -41.45
C THR A 136 -4.35 19.23 -41.48
N PRO A 137 -3.10 19.23 -42.00
CA PRO A 137 -1.92 19.28 -41.14
C PRO A 137 -0.99 20.47 -41.41
N SER A 138 -0.30 20.98 -40.39
CA SER A 138 0.92 21.79 -40.56
C SER A 138 2.08 21.15 -39.81
N LYS A 139 3.14 20.84 -40.55
CA LYS A 139 4.36 20.20 -40.08
C LYS A 139 5.16 21.16 -39.20
N ALA A 140 5.18 20.92 -37.90
CA ALA A 140 6.34 21.05 -36.99
C ALA A 140 5.86 21.10 -35.53
N SER A 141 6.56 20.37 -34.66
CA SER A 141 6.42 20.39 -33.19
C SER A 141 5.28 19.55 -32.62
N LEU A 142 5.50 18.23 -32.52
CA LEU A 142 4.55 17.28 -31.91
C LEU A 142 5.25 16.29 -30.98
N ILE A 143 6.13 16.78 -30.09
CA ILE A 143 6.73 15.95 -29.01
C ILE A 143 6.40 16.50 -27.60
N SER A 144 5.78 17.69 -27.47
CA SER A 144 5.65 18.36 -26.16
C SER A 144 4.28 18.31 -25.47
N GLN A 145 3.28 17.57 -25.96
CA GLN A 145 1.91 17.68 -25.39
C GLN A 145 1.35 16.43 -24.70
N ILE A 146 2.05 15.29 -24.72
CA ILE A 146 1.66 14.12 -23.93
C ILE A 146 2.55 14.09 -22.69
N GLY A 147 2.24 14.98 -21.74
CA GLY A 147 2.83 14.96 -20.40
C GLY A 147 2.28 13.79 -19.59
N ILE A 148 2.54 12.55 -20.02
CA ILE A 148 2.41 11.41 -19.12
C ILE A 148 3.49 11.64 -18.05
N PRO A 149 3.11 11.79 -16.76
CA PRO A 149 4.10 12.04 -15.73
C PRO A 149 5.09 10.89 -15.77
N LEU A 150 6.39 11.19 -15.94
CA LEU A 150 7.47 10.19 -15.85
C LEU A 150 7.35 9.33 -14.58
N PHE A 151 6.73 9.87 -13.53
CA PHE A 151 6.37 9.15 -12.31
C PHE A 151 5.51 7.89 -12.55
N VAL A 152 4.60 7.88 -13.53
CA VAL A 152 3.80 6.68 -13.86
C VAL A 152 4.69 5.57 -14.40
N PHE A 153 5.71 5.91 -15.21
CA PHE A 153 6.67 4.93 -15.72
C PHE A 153 7.62 4.40 -14.64
N PHE A 154 7.94 5.21 -13.62
CA PHE A 154 8.87 4.78 -12.56
C PHE A 154 8.17 4.12 -11.37
N ALA A 155 7.02 4.62 -10.92
CA ALA A 155 6.34 4.16 -9.71
C ALA A 155 5.47 2.92 -9.94
N PHE A 156 4.89 2.78 -11.14
CA PHE A 156 4.01 1.64 -11.45
C PHE A 156 4.77 0.30 -11.43
N PRO A 157 5.98 0.17 -12.02
CA PRO A 157 6.78 -1.04 -11.90
C PRO A 157 7.16 -1.38 -10.46
N THR A 158 7.51 -0.39 -9.64
CA THR A 158 7.91 -0.62 -8.24
C THR A 158 6.74 -1.13 -7.40
N PHE A 159 5.54 -0.56 -7.61
CA PHE A 159 4.32 -0.99 -6.93
C PHE A 159 3.91 -2.42 -7.31
N ILE A 160 4.02 -2.78 -8.59
CA ILE A 160 3.77 -4.15 -9.08
C ILE A 160 4.79 -5.12 -8.45
N ALA A 161 6.08 -4.75 -8.43
CA ALA A 161 7.13 -5.59 -7.87
C ALA A 161 6.93 -5.88 -6.37
N GLN A 162 6.54 -4.86 -5.60
CA GLN A 162 6.27 -5.00 -4.16
C GLN A 162 5.11 -5.97 -3.90
N ARG A 163 4.01 -5.82 -4.64
CA ARG A 163 2.83 -6.68 -4.48
C ARG A 163 3.08 -8.15 -4.86
N VAL A 164 3.99 -8.39 -5.80
CA VAL A 164 4.34 -9.76 -6.20
C VAL A 164 5.35 -10.36 -5.22
N TYR A 165 6.27 -9.57 -4.66
CA TYR A 165 7.21 -10.00 -3.62
C TYR A 165 6.49 -10.50 -2.36
N ASP A 166 5.47 -9.76 -1.91
CA ASP A 166 4.63 -10.14 -0.75
C ASP A 166 3.82 -11.42 -1.01
N ASN A 167 3.61 -11.79 -2.27
CA ASN A 167 2.83 -12.96 -2.67
C ASN A 167 3.71 -14.20 -2.89
N ALA A 168 4.91 -14.01 -3.47
CA ALA A 168 5.88 -15.08 -3.76
C ALA A 168 6.52 -15.67 -2.49
N THR A 169 6.64 -14.89 -1.42
CA THR A 169 7.13 -15.37 -0.12
C THR A 169 6.19 -16.38 0.55
N SER A 170 4.98 -16.61 0.02
CA SER A 170 3.98 -17.47 0.66
C SER A 170 3.87 -18.90 0.09
N LYS A 171 4.37 -19.22 -1.12
CA LYS A 171 4.20 -20.56 -1.75
C LYS A 171 5.33 -20.95 -2.70
N THR A 172 5.89 -22.15 -2.53
CA THR A 172 7.02 -22.68 -3.30
C THR A 172 6.63 -23.50 -4.55
N ASP A 173 7.61 -23.55 -5.48
CA ASP A 173 7.93 -24.57 -6.51
C ASP A 173 7.29 -24.60 -7.92
N TYR A 174 6.47 -23.63 -8.31
CA TYR A 174 6.25 -23.37 -9.75
C TYR A 174 6.18 -21.87 -10.01
N LEU A 175 7.11 -21.33 -10.80
CA LEU A 175 7.13 -19.90 -11.14
C LEU A 175 5.82 -19.51 -11.84
N THR A 176 4.97 -18.82 -11.10
CA THR A 176 3.72 -18.24 -11.57
C THR A 176 4.01 -17.18 -12.64
N HIS A 177 3.02 -16.83 -13.49
CA HIS A 177 3.22 -15.79 -14.52
C HIS A 177 3.70 -14.44 -13.92
N GLY A 178 3.39 -14.16 -12.65
CA GLY A 178 3.92 -12.99 -11.93
C GLY A 178 5.41 -13.10 -11.62
N GLU A 179 5.91 -14.27 -11.25
CA GLU A 179 7.35 -14.49 -11.03
C GLU A 179 8.12 -14.48 -12.34
N TRP A 180 7.54 -14.97 -13.43
CA TRP A 180 8.10 -14.78 -14.78
C TRP A 180 8.20 -13.30 -15.16
N ALA A 181 7.18 -12.50 -14.83
CA ALA A 181 7.24 -11.06 -15.03
C ALA A 181 8.33 -10.40 -14.16
N LEU A 182 8.55 -10.88 -12.93
CA LEU A 182 9.66 -10.41 -12.07
C LEU A 182 11.03 -10.80 -12.62
N VAL A 183 11.20 -12.02 -13.14
CA VAL A 183 12.44 -12.44 -13.80
C VAL A 183 12.70 -11.54 -15.00
N ILE A 184 11.69 -11.27 -15.83
CA ILE A 184 11.81 -10.35 -16.97
C ILE A 184 12.12 -8.93 -16.48
N PHE A 185 11.47 -8.44 -15.42
CA PHE A 185 11.75 -7.12 -14.85
C PHE A 185 13.18 -7.01 -14.30
N LYS A 186 13.67 -8.05 -13.64
CA LYS A 186 15.05 -8.12 -13.14
C LYS A 186 16.05 -8.19 -14.28
N LEU A 187 15.74 -8.96 -15.33
CA LEU A 187 16.52 -9.01 -16.58
C LEU A 187 16.55 -7.63 -17.25
N ILE A 188 15.44 -6.89 -17.21
CA ILE A 188 15.35 -5.51 -17.68
C ILE A 188 16.19 -4.60 -16.77
N GLU A 189 16.09 -4.68 -15.45
CA GLU A 189 16.88 -3.89 -14.48
C GLU A 189 18.39 -4.13 -14.62
N ASP A 190 18.80 -5.38 -14.82
CA ASP A 190 20.19 -5.74 -15.10
C ASP A 190 20.61 -5.27 -16.51
N SER A 191 19.69 -5.31 -17.49
CA SER A 191 19.94 -4.74 -18.82
C SER A 191 20.01 -3.21 -18.82
N TYR A 192 19.43 -2.51 -17.84
CA TYR A 192 19.53 -1.06 -17.73
C TYR A 192 20.99 -0.62 -17.51
N ASP A 193 21.82 -1.41 -16.82
CA ASP A 193 23.26 -1.15 -16.70
C ASP A 193 23.98 -1.28 -18.07
N LEU A 194 23.47 -2.10 -18.99
CA LEU A 194 23.95 -2.20 -20.38
C LEU A 194 23.40 -1.07 -21.28
N PHE A 195 22.18 -0.59 -21.03
CA PHE A 195 21.55 0.52 -21.78
C PHE A 195 22.05 1.90 -21.36
N LEU A 196 22.48 2.08 -20.11
CA LEU A 196 23.03 3.34 -19.59
C LEU A 196 24.21 3.89 -20.43
N PRO A 197 25.23 3.10 -20.82
CA PRO A 197 26.28 3.59 -21.71
C PRO A 197 25.78 3.92 -23.12
N LEU A 198 24.73 3.25 -23.62
CA LEU A 198 24.13 3.55 -24.92
C LEU A 198 23.34 4.86 -24.89
N ALA A 199 22.55 5.09 -23.84
CA ALA A 199 21.82 6.34 -23.60
C ALA A 199 22.77 7.54 -23.38
N SER A 200 23.98 7.30 -22.85
CA SER A 200 25.00 8.34 -22.69
C SER A 200 25.52 8.90 -24.02
N ARG A 201 25.44 8.13 -25.11
CA ARG A 201 25.80 8.59 -26.47
C ARG A 201 24.72 9.47 -27.10
N LEU A 202 23.51 9.50 -26.56
CA LEU A 202 22.36 10.24 -27.10
C LEU A 202 22.16 11.64 -26.48
N GLY A 203 23.16 12.19 -25.78
CA GLY A 203 23.15 13.62 -25.43
C GLY A 203 22.26 14.03 -24.25
N LEU A 204 21.99 13.13 -23.31
CA LEU A 204 21.30 13.42 -22.04
C LEU A 204 22.22 14.14 -21.04
N GLY A 205 22.65 15.35 -21.37
CA GLY A 205 23.66 16.13 -20.63
C GLY A 205 23.39 16.29 -19.12
N PRO A 206 22.20 16.77 -18.70
CA PRO A 206 21.88 16.94 -17.27
C PRO A 206 21.60 15.61 -16.54
N TYR A 207 21.07 14.61 -17.26
CA TYR A 207 20.66 13.33 -16.67
C TYR A 207 21.86 12.47 -16.26
N LYS A 208 23.01 12.66 -16.90
CA LYS A 208 24.27 11.96 -16.57
C LYS A 208 24.74 12.25 -15.14
N GLN A 209 24.61 13.50 -14.69
CA GLN A 209 25.03 13.89 -13.34
C GLN A 209 24.09 13.26 -12.29
N MET A 210 22.78 13.34 -12.52
CA MET A 210 21.79 12.75 -11.62
C MET A 210 21.93 11.22 -11.47
N LEU A 211 22.23 10.51 -12.57
CA LEU A 211 22.46 9.06 -12.52
C LEU A 211 23.75 8.70 -11.78
N LYS A 212 24.81 9.52 -11.93
CA LYS A 212 26.06 9.35 -11.20
C LYS A 212 25.86 9.57 -9.70
N ASP A 213 25.16 10.65 -9.34
CA ASP A 213 24.86 11.00 -7.96
C ASP A 213 23.94 9.96 -7.31
N GLY A 214 22.94 9.46 -8.05
CA GLY A 214 22.07 8.36 -7.60
C GLY A 214 22.83 7.06 -7.33
N LYS A 215 23.81 6.72 -8.18
CA LYS A 215 24.66 5.53 -7.99
C LYS A 215 25.57 5.68 -6.76
N GLU A 216 26.10 6.88 -6.54
CA GLU A 216 26.93 7.17 -5.37
C GLU A 216 26.10 7.16 -4.07
N ALA A 217 24.90 7.75 -4.08
CA ALA A 217 23.97 7.72 -2.96
C ALA A 217 23.54 6.28 -2.61
N LYS A 218 23.26 5.44 -3.62
CA LYS A 218 22.92 4.01 -3.41
C LYS A 218 24.10 3.24 -2.80
N ARG A 219 25.35 3.55 -3.18
CA ARG A 219 26.55 2.96 -2.58
C ARG A 219 26.73 3.39 -1.12
N LYS A 220 26.59 4.69 -0.83
CA LYS A 220 26.66 5.23 0.54
C LYS A 220 25.62 4.60 1.46
N ARG A 221 24.37 4.44 0.99
CA ARG A 221 23.31 3.77 1.77
C ARG A 221 23.60 2.30 2.05
N LYS A 222 24.14 1.56 1.07
CA LYS A 222 24.55 0.16 1.28
C LYS A 222 25.69 0.04 2.28
N GLN A 223 26.63 0.98 2.26
CA GLN A 223 27.75 0.99 3.20
C GLN A 223 27.26 1.28 4.63
N LEU A 224 26.39 2.27 4.82
CA LEU A 224 25.78 2.57 6.13
C LEU A 224 24.99 1.39 6.70
N LEU A 225 24.22 0.69 5.87
CA LEU A 225 23.48 -0.50 6.31
C LEU A 225 24.43 -1.64 6.71
N LYS A 226 25.58 -1.78 6.05
CA LYS A 226 26.59 -2.77 6.41
C LYS A 226 27.28 -2.41 7.72
N GLU A 227 27.66 -1.15 7.92
CA GLU A 227 28.22 -0.65 9.17
C GLU A 227 27.22 -0.79 10.33
N GLN A 228 25.93 -0.53 10.10
CA GLN A 228 24.87 -0.74 11.10
C GLN A 228 24.71 -2.22 11.47
N ALA A 229 24.75 -3.13 10.50
CA ALA A 229 24.68 -4.56 10.75
C ALA A 229 25.92 -5.08 11.50
N GLU A 230 27.11 -4.55 11.20
CA GLU A 230 28.34 -4.88 11.93
C GLU A 230 28.27 -4.39 13.39
N MET A 231 27.78 -3.16 13.64
CA MET A 231 27.54 -2.65 14.99
C MET A 231 26.52 -3.50 15.77
N GLU A 232 25.37 -3.85 15.18
CA GLU A 232 24.37 -4.70 15.86
C GLU A 232 24.92 -6.11 16.15
N SER A 233 25.74 -6.67 15.25
CA SER A 233 26.33 -7.99 15.47
C SER A 233 27.37 -7.99 16.60
N SER A 234 28.15 -6.91 16.73
CA SER A 234 29.13 -6.76 17.83
C SER A 234 28.46 -6.52 19.18
N GLU A 235 27.40 -5.72 19.25
CA GLU A 235 26.60 -5.52 20.46
C GLU A 235 25.96 -6.83 20.95
N ARG A 236 25.40 -7.63 20.01
CA ARG A 236 24.87 -8.97 20.34
C ARG A 236 25.96 -9.92 20.86
N ALA A 237 27.18 -9.86 20.33
CA ALA A 237 28.27 -10.71 20.80
C ALA A 237 28.71 -10.33 22.24
N GLU A 238 28.76 -9.03 22.56
CA GLU A 238 29.11 -8.55 23.89
C GLU A 238 28.11 -9.00 24.97
N ILE A 239 26.81 -8.93 24.68
CA ILE A 239 25.75 -9.37 25.61
C ILE A 239 25.88 -10.87 25.93
N VAL A 240 26.25 -11.69 24.94
CA VAL A 240 26.43 -13.14 25.13
C VAL A 240 27.65 -13.44 26.01
N GLU A 241 28.75 -12.70 25.88
CA GLU A 241 29.94 -12.90 26.70
C GLU A 241 29.73 -12.45 28.17
N VAL A 242 29.00 -11.36 28.40
CA VAL A 242 28.67 -10.92 29.77
C VAL A 242 27.71 -11.90 30.45
N SER A 243 26.76 -12.47 29.70
CA SER A 243 25.82 -13.46 30.24
C SER A 243 26.48 -14.80 30.59
N SER A 244 27.54 -15.22 29.88
CA SER A 244 28.25 -16.47 30.18
C SER A 244 29.09 -16.36 31.44
N ARG A 245 29.78 -15.22 31.67
CA ARG A 245 30.56 -14.98 32.89
C ARG A 245 29.70 -14.89 34.16
N THR A 246 28.47 -14.37 34.03
CA THR A 246 27.57 -14.22 35.20
C THR A 246 27.05 -15.56 35.72
N ARG A 247 26.91 -16.59 34.86
CA ARG A 247 26.42 -17.92 35.28
C ARG A 247 27.44 -18.76 36.03
N GLU A 248 28.74 -18.48 35.90
CA GLU A 248 29.80 -19.28 36.50
C GLU A 248 30.12 -18.88 37.96
N SER A 249 29.51 -17.80 38.46
CA SER A 249 29.75 -17.28 39.81
C SER A 249 28.63 -17.50 40.82
N THR A 250 27.53 -18.18 40.44
CA THR A 250 26.53 -18.63 41.42
C THR A 250 26.99 -19.94 42.08
N PRO A 251 27.41 -19.93 43.35
CA PRO A 251 27.72 -21.16 44.06
C PRO A 251 26.43 -21.99 44.18
N VAL A 252 26.51 -23.25 43.78
CA VAL A 252 25.47 -24.24 44.01
C VAL A 252 25.38 -24.44 45.52
N GLU A 253 24.38 -23.83 46.16
CA GLU A 253 23.97 -24.21 47.50
C GLU A 253 23.43 -25.64 47.43
N SER A 254 24.30 -26.58 47.82
CA SER A 254 23.96 -27.96 48.11
C SER A 254 23.06 -28.00 49.36
N GLY A 255 21.77 -27.74 49.13
CA GLY A 255 20.69 -27.96 50.09
C GLY A 255 20.65 -29.43 50.49
N THR A 256 21.29 -29.69 51.63
CA THR A 256 21.37 -30.97 52.31
C THR A 256 20.19 -31.08 53.25
N GLY A 257 19.46 -32.20 53.18
CA GLY A 257 18.83 -32.84 54.34
C GLY A 257 17.60 -32.15 54.95
N GLY A 258 16.47 -32.85 54.85
CA GLY A 258 15.30 -32.60 55.68
C GLY A 258 14.36 -33.79 55.63
N THR A 259 14.53 -34.68 56.61
CA THR A 259 13.76 -35.88 56.96
C THR A 259 12.25 -35.69 57.02
#